data_AF-A0A1N7GUA4-F1
#
_entry.id   AF-A0A1N7GUA4-F1
#
_cell.length_a   1.000
_cell.length_b   1.000
_cell.length_c   1.000
_cell.angle_alpha   90.00
_cell.angle_beta   90.00
_cell.angle_gamma   90.00
#
_symmetry.space_group_name_H-M   'P 1'
#
loop_
_entity.id
_entity.type
_entity.pdbx_description
1 polymer ?
#
loop_
_entity_poly.entity_id
_entity_poly.type
_entity_poly.pdbx_seq_one_letter_code
_entity_poly.pdbx_strand_id
1 'polypeptide(L)'
;MSGPLVIVGDSLLDVDVEGTADRLCPDAPVPVVEGQAEHHRPGGAGLAALLAARDGTRVVLITALGDDPSGRCLEDLLSPTVEIVRLPLRGTTVRKARVRARGQTLVRIDTGDGRAMGRPGQIASASAFARAADALAAASAVLVADYGRGVADLMREPLRGLDVPLVWDPHPRGSLPVRGCALVTPSEAEARGMCEEPYVSPERTARRLVRDLDAEAVAITLGERGAMLARRGGRFGPVPVPHVASGTDACGAGDRFAAAAALALADGASTEDAVARAVGEATRFVEEGGAAALRLHHSGQHRPGRHCPAAEPPVPFAPGASAFEVAAAVRAAGGRLIATGGCFDLLHAGHVSLLRRARALGDALVVCVNSDDSIRRLKGPSRPLVSERDRVEVLRALGCVDAVTVFGEDTPSEVIERLCPDVWVKGGDYDERSMPEAEAVRRAGGEVVILPTVPGYSTTGLIAAARAAS
;
A
#
# COMPACT_ATOMS: atom_id res chain seq x y z
N MET A 1 20.57 20.81 4.85
CA MET A 1 19.77 22.01 5.17
C MET A 1 18.34 21.55 5.41
N SER A 2 17.69 21.93 6.51
CA SER A 2 16.40 21.35 6.95
C SER A 2 15.18 22.01 6.30
N GLY A 3 15.15 22.07 4.96
CA GLY A 3 13.98 22.51 4.19
C GLY A 3 12.95 21.38 4.03
N PRO A 4 11.66 21.67 3.80
CA PRO A 4 10.67 20.65 3.48
C PRO A 4 10.94 20.04 2.10
N LEU A 5 10.41 18.83 1.88
CA LEU A 5 10.20 18.34 0.52
C LEU A 5 9.01 19.12 -0.07
N VAL A 6 9.23 19.78 -1.19
CA VAL A 6 8.15 20.46 -1.93
C VAL A 6 7.69 19.58 -3.07
N ILE A 7 6.41 19.23 -3.08
CA ILE A 7 5.80 18.46 -4.16
C ILE A 7 4.91 19.38 -4.98
N VAL A 8 5.12 19.40 -6.29
CA VAL A 8 4.37 20.20 -7.25
C VAL A 8 3.66 19.26 -8.19
N GLY A 9 2.34 19.27 -8.22
CA GLY A 9 1.66 18.36 -9.14
C GLY A 9 0.16 18.30 -9.00
N ASP A 10 -0.41 17.41 -9.79
CA ASP A 10 -1.85 17.26 -9.91
C ASP A 10 -2.37 16.23 -8.88
N SER A 11 -3.20 16.69 -7.95
CA SER A 11 -3.89 15.79 -7.01
C SER A 11 -5.21 15.29 -7.59
N LEU A 12 -5.48 14.00 -7.38
CA LEU A 12 -6.66 13.30 -7.88
C LEU A 12 -7.35 12.61 -6.70
N LEU A 13 -8.66 12.44 -6.72
CA LEU A 13 -9.35 11.61 -5.73
C LEU A 13 -9.49 10.18 -6.24
N ASP A 14 -8.79 9.24 -5.61
CA ASP A 14 -8.98 7.82 -5.84
C ASP A 14 -10.05 7.30 -4.86
N VAL A 15 -11.03 6.54 -5.38
CA VAL A 15 -12.10 5.95 -4.58
C VAL A 15 -12.18 4.45 -4.86
N ASP A 16 -12.19 3.63 -3.82
CA ASP A 16 -12.48 2.21 -3.92
C ASP A 16 -13.89 1.95 -3.35
N VAL A 17 -14.77 1.39 -4.17
CA VAL A 17 -16.15 1.06 -3.82
C VAL A 17 -16.27 -0.44 -3.69
N GLU A 18 -16.23 -0.92 -2.45
CA GLU A 18 -16.20 -2.35 -2.16
C GLU A 18 -17.58 -2.87 -1.83
N GLY A 19 -17.99 -3.96 -2.50
CA GLY A 19 -19.26 -4.62 -2.23
C GLY A 19 -19.23 -6.11 -2.56
N THR A 20 -20.41 -6.72 -2.62
CA THR A 20 -20.60 -8.08 -3.12
C THR A 20 -21.36 -8.08 -4.44
N ALA A 21 -21.08 -9.08 -5.29
CA ALA A 21 -21.71 -9.23 -6.60
C ALA A 21 -22.30 -10.64 -6.71
N ASP A 22 -23.39 -10.87 -5.99
CA ASP A 22 -24.00 -12.20 -5.85
C ASP A 22 -25.14 -12.46 -6.86
N ARG A 23 -25.55 -11.44 -7.62
CA ARG A 23 -26.59 -11.54 -8.65
C ARG A 23 -26.29 -10.71 -9.89
N LEU A 24 -26.94 -11.05 -11.00
CA LEU A 24 -26.94 -10.27 -12.24
C LEU A 24 -28.12 -9.31 -12.28
N CYS A 25 -27.97 -8.24 -13.06
CA CYS A 25 -29.03 -7.28 -13.33
C CYS A 25 -30.15 -7.96 -14.16
N PRO A 26 -31.44 -7.75 -13.84
CA PRO A 26 -32.55 -8.30 -14.64
C PRO A 26 -32.58 -7.79 -16.08
N ASP A 27 -32.12 -6.55 -16.28
CA ASP A 27 -32.27 -5.82 -17.55
C ASP A 27 -31.02 -5.89 -18.46
N ALA A 28 -29.90 -6.43 -17.96
CA ALA A 28 -28.65 -6.57 -18.70
C ALA A 28 -27.73 -7.65 -18.09
N PRO A 29 -26.88 -8.33 -18.89
CA PRO A 29 -25.96 -9.37 -18.40
C PRO A 29 -24.74 -8.76 -17.68
N VAL A 30 -24.98 -7.97 -16.63
CA VAL A 30 -23.96 -7.30 -15.83
C VAL A 30 -24.16 -7.59 -14.34
N PRO A 31 -23.08 -7.66 -13.53
CA PRO A 31 -23.20 -7.85 -12.09
C PRO A 31 -23.87 -6.65 -11.40
N VAL A 32 -24.64 -6.92 -10.34
CA VAL A 32 -25.12 -5.89 -9.40
C VAL A 32 -24.20 -5.89 -8.19
N VAL A 33 -23.64 -4.72 -7.83
CA VAL A 33 -22.79 -4.56 -6.65
C VAL A 33 -23.61 -3.98 -5.50
N GLU A 34 -23.76 -4.75 -4.42
CA GLU A 34 -24.54 -4.39 -3.23
C GLU A 34 -23.66 -4.21 -1.98
N GLY A 35 -24.17 -3.53 -0.95
CA GLY A 35 -23.47 -3.38 0.34
C GLY A 35 -22.22 -2.48 0.27
N GLN A 36 -22.28 -1.42 -0.55
CA GLN A 36 -21.12 -0.62 -0.90
C GLN A 36 -20.52 0.13 0.31
N ALA A 37 -19.23 -0.07 0.54
CA ALA A 37 -18.38 0.79 1.36
C ALA A 37 -17.45 1.59 0.45
N GLU A 38 -17.42 2.90 0.59
CA GLU A 38 -16.47 3.75 -0.13
C GLU A 38 -15.25 4.05 0.73
N HIS A 39 -14.07 3.83 0.16
CA HIS A 39 -12.79 4.22 0.73
C HIS A 39 -12.16 5.29 -0.16
N HIS A 40 -11.88 6.45 0.42
CA HIS A 40 -11.32 7.60 -0.29
C HIS A 40 -9.83 7.73 0.03
N ARG A 41 -9.02 8.00 -0.99
CA ARG A 41 -7.58 8.20 -0.85
C ARG A 41 -7.09 9.27 -1.84
N PRO A 42 -6.08 10.07 -1.44
CA PRO A 42 -5.44 10.95 -2.40
C PRO A 42 -4.68 10.12 -3.43
N GLY A 43 -4.74 10.56 -4.67
CA GLY A 43 -4.04 10.01 -5.83
C GLY A 43 -3.11 11.05 -6.44
N GLY A 44 -2.18 10.57 -7.26
CA GLY A 44 -1.17 11.39 -7.92
C GLY A 44 -0.30 12.17 -6.95
N ALA A 45 -0.11 13.48 -7.20
CA ALA A 45 0.74 14.30 -6.34
C ALA A 45 0.31 14.29 -4.85
N GLY A 46 -0.99 14.11 -4.59
CA GLY A 46 -1.49 13.95 -3.21
C GLY A 46 -1.03 12.64 -2.56
N LEU A 47 -0.97 11.55 -3.32
CA LEU A 47 -0.45 10.27 -2.84
C LEU A 47 1.05 10.36 -2.54
N ALA A 48 1.82 10.93 -3.47
CA ALA A 48 3.26 11.15 -3.27
C ALA A 48 3.54 11.98 -2.00
N ALA A 49 2.76 13.04 -1.77
CA ALA A 49 2.87 13.90 -0.59
C ALA A 49 2.55 13.17 0.71
N LEU A 50 1.45 12.41 0.73
CA LEU A 50 1.07 11.62 1.89
C LEU A 50 2.14 10.58 2.25
N LEU A 51 2.67 9.87 1.24
CA LEU A 51 3.71 8.86 1.44
C LEU A 51 5.00 9.48 2.00
N ALA A 52 5.44 10.62 1.45
CA ALA A 52 6.61 11.33 1.95
C ALA A 52 6.41 11.87 3.38
N ALA A 53 5.21 12.36 3.70
CA ALA A 53 4.91 12.86 5.04
C ALA A 53 4.89 11.74 6.09
N ARG A 54 4.44 10.54 5.73
CA ARG A 54 4.45 9.36 6.60
C ARG A 54 5.86 8.86 6.94
N ASP A 55 6.86 9.17 6.11
CA ASP A 55 8.27 8.93 6.41
C ASP A 55 8.84 9.94 7.43
N GLY A 56 8.01 10.82 7.99
CA GLY A 56 8.40 11.82 8.99
C GLY A 56 9.00 13.09 8.40
N THR A 57 8.91 13.28 7.09
CA THR A 57 9.42 14.48 6.42
C THR A 57 8.36 15.58 6.42
N ARG A 58 8.78 16.83 6.65
CA ARG A 58 7.90 17.98 6.42
C ARG A 58 7.65 18.13 4.92
N VAL A 59 6.40 18.03 4.50
CA VAL A 59 6.01 18.14 3.08
C VAL A 59 5.14 19.38 2.87
N VAL A 60 5.45 20.13 1.81
CA VAL A 60 4.58 21.16 1.25
C VAL A 60 4.09 20.70 -0.12
N LEU A 61 2.77 20.60 -0.30
CA LEU A 61 2.14 20.23 -1.56
C LEU A 61 1.56 21.47 -2.26
N ILE A 62 2.13 21.81 -3.41
CA ILE A 62 1.60 22.81 -4.34
C ILE A 62 0.73 22.07 -5.36
N THR A 63 -0.59 22.25 -5.27
CA THR A 63 -1.54 21.55 -6.15
C THR A 63 -2.81 22.37 -6.41
N ALA A 64 -3.49 22.09 -7.51
CA ALA A 64 -4.78 22.70 -7.83
C ALA A 64 -5.93 21.87 -7.24
N LEU A 65 -6.79 22.51 -6.45
CA LEU A 65 -7.97 21.86 -5.84
C LEU A 65 -9.24 22.57 -6.29
N GLY A 66 -10.29 21.79 -6.57
CA GLY A 66 -11.61 22.30 -6.90
C GLY A 66 -12.42 22.66 -5.65
N ASP A 67 -13.41 23.56 -5.80
CA ASP A 67 -14.37 23.89 -4.74
C ASP A 67 -15.58 22.92 -4.71
N ASP A 68 -15.40 21.72 -5.24
CA ASP A 68 -16.40 20.65 -5.29
C ASP A 68 -16.21 19.64 -4.14
N PRO A 69 -17.15 18.69 -3.92
CA PRO A 69 -17.02 17.70 -2.85
C PRO A 69 -15.76 16.85 -2.92
N SER A 70 -15.27 16.50 -4.11
CA SER A 70 -14.04 15.70 -4.25
C SER A 70 -12.81 16.52 -3.92
N GLY A 71 -12.79 17.81 -4.31
CA GLY A 71 -11.72 18.74 -3.96
C GLY A 71 -11.62 19.00 -2.45
N ARG A 72 -12.75 19.20 -1.77
CA ARG A 72 -12.80 19.28 -0.30
C ARG A 72 -12.33 17.99 0.37
N CYS A 73 -12.79 16.83 -0.13
CA CYS A 73 -12.35 15.54 0.39
C CYS A 73 -10.83 15.35 0.28
N LEU A 74 -10.21 15.77 -0.82
CA LEU A 74 -8.75 15.75 -0.94
C LEU A 74 -8.05 16.63 0.11
N GLU A 75 -8.57 17.84 0.30
CA GLU A 75 -8.04 18.77 1.31
C GLU A 75 -8.13 18.19 2.73
N ASP A 76 -9.27 17.57 3.06
CA ASP A 76 -9.49 16.91 4.36
C ASP A 76 -8.56 15.70 4.58
N LEU A 77 -8.29 14.93 3.52
CA LEU A 77 -7.38 13.77 3.58
C LEU A 77 -5.91 14.16 3.72
N LEU A 78 -5.51 15.33 3.21
CA LEU A 78 -4.10 15.73 3.10
C LEU A 78 -3.67 16.72 4.19
N SER A 79 -4.51 17.71 4.51
CA SER A 79 -4.19 18.79 5.44
C SER A 79 -3.75 18.38 6.86
N PRO A 80 -4.11 17.20 7.41
CA PRO A 80 -3.60 16.77 8.72
C PRO A 80 -2.09 16.44 8.73
N THR A 81 -1.51 16.12 7.56
CA THR A 81 -0.12 15.62 7.45
C THR A 81 0.75 16.43 6.49
N VAL A 82 0.12 17.20 5.59
CA VAL A 82 0.79 17.93 4.51
C VAL A 82 0.37 19.40 4.53
N GLU A 83 1.33 20.31 4.41
CA GLU A 83 1.04 21.73 4.21
C GLU A 83 0.59 21.98 2.76
N ILE A 84 -0.62 22.49 2.54
CA ILE A 84 -1.17 22.67 1.20
C ILE A 84 -1.04 24.13 0.74
N VAL A 85 -0.44 24.32 -0.43
CA VAL A 85 -0.48 25.55 -1.22
C VAL A 85 -1.46 25.35 -2.37
N ARG A 86 -2.70 25.80 -2.17
CA ARG A 86 -3.81 25.65 -3.11
C ARG A 86 -3.67 26.59 -4.30
N LEU A 87 -3.58 26.00 -5.50
CA LEU A 87 -3.71 26.69 -6.78
C LEU A 87 -5.17 26.63 -7.30
N PRO A 88 -5.59 27.56 -8.17
CA PRO A 88 -6.93 27.54 -8.75
C PRO A 88 -7.12 26.37 -9.73
N LEU A 89 -8.33 25.79 -9.73
CA LEU A 89 -8.75 24.75 -10.66
C LEU A 89 -9.97 25.23 -11.48
N ARG A 90 -10.01 24.94 -12.78
CA ARG A 90 -11.23 25.03 -13.63
C ARG A 90 -11.75 23.64 -13.93
N GLY A 91 -13.07 23.51 -13.95
CA GLY A 91 -13.74 22.22 -14.07
C GLY A 91 -13.94 21.61 -12.69
N THR A 92 -14.16 20.31 -12.66
CA THR A 92 -14.39 19.56 -11.42
C THR A 92 -13.20 18.65 -11.11
N THR A 93 -12.90 18.49 -9.81
CA THR A 93 -11.81 17.65 -9.32
C THR A 93 -11.89 16.25 -9.93
N VAL A 94 -10.76 15.76 -10.44
CA VAL A 94 -10.69 14.44 -11.07
C VAL A 94 -10.87 13.37 -10.02
N ARG A 95 -11.86 12.50 -10.23
CA ARG A 95 -12.17 11.36 -9.37
C ARG A 95 -12.05 10.05 -10.16
N LYS A 96 -11.31 9.09 -9.62
CA LYS A 96 -11.10 7.76 -10.19
C LYS A 96 -11.67 6.71 -9.24
N ALA A 97 -12.89 6.26 -9.50
CA ALA A 97 -13.58 5.28 -8.69
C ALA A 97 -13.39 3.86 -9.25
N ARG A 98 -12.91 2.92 -8.44
CA ARG A 98 -12.79 1.50 -8.75
C ARG A 98 -13.90 0.78 -8.00
N VAL A 99 -14.83 0.18 -8.72
CA VAL A 99 -15.88 -0.66 -8.12
C VAL A 99 -15.36 -2.08 -8.06
N ARG A 100 -15.33 -2.68 -6.87
CA ARG A 100 -14.75 -3.99 -6.65
C ARG A 100 -15.71 -4.91 -5.91
N ALA A 101 -15.64 -6.20 -6.22
CA ALA A 101 -16.37 -7.24 -5.53
C ALA A 101 -15.42 -8.39 -5.19
N ARG A 102 -15.45 -8.83 -3.92
CA ARG A 102 -14.59 -9.92 -3.39
C ARG A 102 -13.10 -9.74 -3.79
N GLY A 103 -12.61 -8.50 -3.72
CA GLY A 103 -11.21 -8.14 -4.04
C GLY A 103 -10.91 -7.93 -5.52
N GLN A 104 -11.83 -8.23 -6.44
CA GLN A 104 -11.65 -8.05 -7.89
C GLN A 104 -12.27 -6.75 -8.36
N THR A 105 -11.52 -5.95 -9.13
CA THR A 105 -12.05 -4.74 -9.77
C THR A 105 -12.94 -5.12 -10.95
N LEU A 106 -14.21 -4.70 -10.88
CA LEU A 106 -15.21 -4.94 -11.92
C LEU A 106 -15.21 -3.83 -12.97
N VAL A 107 -15.17 -2.58 -12.52
CA VAL A 107 -15.20 -1.39 -13.39
C VAL A 107 -14.46 -0.23 -12.75
N ARG A 108 -13.88 0.63 -13.59
CA ARG A 108 -13.35 1.92 -13.19
C ARG A 108 -14.16 3.04 -13.83
N ILE A 109 -14.56 4.01 -13.02
CA ILE A 109 -15.34 5.18 -13.41
C ILE A 109 -14.48 6.41 -13.14
N ASP A 110 -14.07 7.08 -14.22
CA ASP A 110 -13.31 8.32 -14.15
C ASP A 110 -14.30 9.50 -14.38
N THR A 111 -14.39 10.41 -13.42
CA THR A 111 -15.17 11.65 -13.52
C THR A 111 -14.28 12.86 -13.27
N GLY A 112 -14.78 14.03 -13.67
CA GLY A 112 -14.06 15.28 -13.52
C GLY A 112 -13.08 15.58 -14.66
N ASP A 113 -13.01 16.85 -15.01
CA ASP A 113 -12.24 17.41 -16.11
C ASP A 113 -11.24 18.48 -15.65
N GLY A 114 -11.09 18.61 -14.32
CA GLY A 114 -10.29 19.60 -13.63
C GLY A 114 -8.93 19.83 -14.27
N ARG A 115 -8.62 21.10 -14.54
CA ARG A 115 -7.30 21.57 -14.95
C ARG A 115 -6.88 22.78 -14.14
N ALA A 116 -5.62 22.81 -13.76
CA ALA A 116 -5.03 23.94 -13.06
C ALA A 116 -5.15 25.20 -13.91
N MET A 117 -5.46 26.32 -13.27
CA MET A 117 -5.68 27.60 -13.92
C MET A 117 -4.96 28.73 -13.24
N GLY A 118 -4.59 29.72 -14.04
CA GLY A 118 -4.01 30.98 -13.59
C GLY A 118 -2.87 31.39 -14.48
N ARG A 119 -2.40 32.62 -14.28
CA ARG A 119 -1.09 33.06 -14.74
C ARG A 119 -0.38 33.74 -13.57
N PRO A 120 0.93 33.53 -13.39
CA PRO A 120 1.73 34.36 -12.49
C PRO A 120 1.45 35.84 -12.77
N GLY A 121 1.12 36.61 -11.72
CA GLY A 121 0.80 38.04 -11.82
C GLY A 121 -0.68 38.41 -12.00
N GLN A 122 -1.60 37.44 -12.11
CA GLN A 122 -3.05 37.74 -11.98
C GLN A 122 -3.42 37.98 -10.52
N ILE A 123 -4.10 39.10 -10.24
CA ILE A 123 -4.41 39.56 -8.86
C ILE A 123 -5.14 38.48 -8.04
N ALA A 124 -6.10 37.76 -8.64
CA ALA A 124 -6.91 36.76 -7.96
C ALA A 124 -6.12 35.53 -7.47
N SER A 125 -4.95 35.26 -8.05
CA SER A 125 -4.11 34.10 -7.71
C SER A 125 -2.71 34.52 -7.22
N ALA A 126 -2.42 35.82 -7.16
CA ALA A 126 -1.10 36.35 -6.82
C ALA A 126 -0.59 35.85 -5.47
N SER A 127 -1.46 35.75 -4.45
CA SER A 127 -1.09 35.26 -3.13
C SER A 127 -0.74 33.77 -3.12
N ALA A 128 -1.45 32.95 -3.90
CA ALA A 128 -1.17 31.52 -4.02
C ALA A 128 0.17 31.28 -4.71
N PHE A 129 0.46 32.00 -5.80
CA PHE A 129 1.74 31.91 -6.49
C PHE A 129 2.91 32.44 -5.66
N ALA A 130 2.70 33.49 -4.86
CA ALA A 130 3.72 33.98 -3.92
C ALA A 130 4.07 32.91 -2.88
N ARG A 131 3.06 32.30 -2.24
CA ARG A 131 3.26 31.19 -1.29
C ARG A 131 3.96 29.99 -1.94
N ALA A 132 3.63 29.68 -3.20
CA ALA A 132 4.28 28.61 -3.94
C ALA A 132 5.77 28.91 -4.20
N ALA A 133 6.10 30.16 -4.57
CA ALA A 133 7.48 30.60 -4.73
C ALA A 133 8.26 30.56 -3.41
N ASP A 134 7.66 31.02 -2.31
CA ASP A 134 8.27 30.97 -0.97
C ASP A 134 8.55 29.52 -0.53
N ALA A 135 7.61 28.61 -0.79
CA ALA A 135 7.79 27.19 -0.51
C ALA A 135 8.95 26.60 -1.32
N LEU A 136 9.02 26.88 -2.63
CA LEU A 136 10.12 26.42 -3.50
C LEU A 136 11.48 26.96 -3.05
N ALA A 137 11.55 28.23 -2.63
CA ALA A 137 12.78 28.83 -2.12
C ALA A 137 13.25 28.21 -0.80
N ALA A 138 12.33 27.71 0.02
CA ALA A 138 12.65 27.04 1.28
C ALA A 138 12.92 25.53 1.14
N ALA A 139 12.69 24.95 -0.04
CA ALA A 139 12.73 23.50 -0.28
C ALA A 139 14.12 22.91 0.02
N SER A 140 14.16 21.65 0.47
CA SER A 140 15.39 20.83 0.47
C SER A 140 15.55 20.00 -0.81
N ALA A 141 14.42 19.63 -1.41
CA ALA A 141 14.30 19.07 -2.75
C ALA A 141 12.91 19.35 -3.28
N VAL A 142 12.74 19.24 -4.60
CA VAL A 142 11.46 19.40 -5.27
C VAL A 142 11.12 18.14 -6.05
N LEU A 143 9.89 17.64 -5.88
CA LEU A 143 9.32 16.58 -6.72
C LEU A 143 8.19 17.17 -7.56
N VAL A 144 8.27 17.03 -8.88
CA VAL A 144 7.15 17.28 -9.78
C VAL A 144 6.44 15.96 -10.07
N ALA A 145 5.18 15.83 -9.66
CA ALA A 145 4.33 14.67 -9.91
C ALA A 145 3.23 15.07 -10.92
N ASP A 146 3.55 14.98 -12.22
CA ASP A 146 2.69 15.45 -13.30
C ASP A 146 1.66 14.38 -13.69
N TYR A 147 0.37 14.73 -13.80
CA TYR A 147 -0.68 13.85 -14.33
C TYR A 147 -1.41 14.45 -15.53
N GLY A 148 -0.83 15.49 -16.14
CA GLY A 148 -1.35 16.19 -17.30
C GLY A 148 -2.55 17.07 -17.02
N ARG A 149 -2.69 17.59 -15.78
CA ARG A 149 -3.75 18.53 -15.39
C ARG A 149 -3.26 19.97 -15.24
N GLY A 150 -1.97 20.23 -15.43
CA GLY A 150 -1.44 21.56 -15.72
C GLY A 150 -0.81 22.28 -14.52
N VAL A 151 -0.72 21.68 -13.34
CA VAL A 151 0.02 22.28 -12.22
C VAL A 151 1.50 22.46 -12.58
N ALA A 152 2.12 21.44 -13.18
CA ALA A 152 3.52 21.50 -13.63
C ALA A 152 3.75 22.64 -14.66
N ASP A 153 2.79 22.89 -15.54
CA ASP A 153 2.85 23.98 -16.53
C ASP A 153 2.78 25.36 -15.87
N LEU A 154 1.88 25.54 -14.90
CA LEU A 154 1.75 26.80 -14.16
C LEU A 154 3.01 27.14 -13.36
N MET A 155 3.66 26.11 -12.82
CA MET A 155 4.87 26.25 -12.01
C MET A 155 6.16 26.15 -12.83
N ARG A 156 6.07 26.05 -14.16
CA ARG A 156 7.23 25.78 -15.03
C ARG A 156 8.36 26.79 -14.91
N GLU A 157 8.05 28.09 -14.81
CA GLU A 157 9.09 29.12 -14.66
C GLU A 157 9.76 29.06 -13.28
N PRO A 158 9.02 29.03 -12.13
CA PRO A 158 9.63 28.84 -10.82
C PRO A 158 10.45 27.55 -10.64
N LEU A 159 10.16 26.50 -11.40
CA LEU A 159 10.86 25.22 -11.34
C LEU A 159 12.22 25.23 -12.07
N ARG A 160 12.53 26.28 -12.84
CA ARG A 160 13.81 26.38 -13.57
C ARG A 160 14.91 26.93 -12.68
N GLY A 161 16.10 26.34 -12.78
CA GLY A 161 17.31 26.87 -12.14
C GLY A 161 17.26 26.83 -10.62
N LEU A 162 16.55 25.86 -10.03
CA LEU A 162 16.57 25.62 -8.59
C LEU A 162 17.95 25.14 -8.16
N ASP A 163 18.42 25.63 -7.01
CA ASP A 163 19.69 25.20 -6.39
C ASP A 163 19.58 23.84 -5.67
N VAL A 164 18.36 23.31 -5.55
CA VAL A 164 18.06 22.03 -4.89
C VAL A 164 17.73 20.94 -5.91
N PRO A 165 17.88 19.66 -5.55
CA PRO A 165 17.55 18.56 -6.45
C PRO A 165 16.08 18.62 -6.90
N LEU A 166 15.88 18.61 -8.21
CA LEU A 166 14.56 18.52 -8.85
C LEU A 166 14.36 17.12 -9.43
N VAL A 167 13.40 16.38 -8.89
CA VAL A 167 12.90 15.11 -9.43
C VAL A 167 11.62 15.37 -10.22
N TRP A 168 11.50 14.78 -11.40
CA TRP A 168 10.31 14.92 -12.24
C TRP A 168 9.75 13.54 -12.62
N ASP A 169 8.53 13.27 -12.19
CA ASP A 169 7.74 12.10 -12.60
C ASP A 169 6.77 12.50 -13.72
N PRO A 170 7.08 12.15 -14.98
CA PRO A 170 6.36 12.64 -16.14
C PRO A 170 5.12 11.80 -16.44
N HIS A 171 4.16 12.39 -17.16
CA HIS A 171 2.98 11.69 -17.64
C HIS A 171 2.72 11.98 -19.12
N PRO A 172 2.12 11.07 -19.93
CA PRO A 172 2.01 11.25 -21.38
C PRO A 172 1.14 12.44 -21.82
N ARG A 173 0.27 12.93 -20.93
CA ARG A 173 -0.55 14.14 -21.13
C ARG A 173 0.02 15.38 -20.45
N GLY A 174 1.16 15.22 -19.78
CA GLY A 174 1.90 16.28 -19.09
C GLY A 174 2.83 17.02 -20.03
N SER A 175 3.51 18.03 -19.49
CA SER A 175 4.55 18.71 -20.25
C SER A 175 5.90 18.00 -20.09
N LEU A 176 6.79 18.26 -21.05
CA LEU A 176 8.14 17.75 -20.94
C LEU A 176 8.83 18.39 -19.72
N PRO A 177 9.64 17.61 -18.97
CA PRO A 177 10.43 18.11 -17.87
C PRO A 177 11.22 19.38 -18.22
N VAL A 178 11.45 20.24 -17.23
CA VAL A 178 12.38 21.37 -17.40
C VAL A 178 13.81 20.83 -17.51
N ARG A 179 14.69 21.63 -18.12
CA ARG A 179 16.11 21.25 -18.25
C ARG A 179 16.79 21.28 -16.88
N GLY A 180 17.81 20.45 -16.71
CA GLY A 180 18.60 20.39 -15.48
C GLY A 180 17.93 19.65 -14.33
N CYS A 181 16.85 18.88 -14.58
CA CYS A 181 16.32 17.96 -13.56
C CYS A 181 17.42 17.03 -13.07
N ALA A 182 17.54 16.89 -11.75
CA ALA A 182 18.46 15.96 -11.11
C ALA A 182 18.12 14.51 -11.46
N LEU A 183 16.82 14.20 -11.56
CA LEU A 183 16.31 12.90 -11.94
C LEU A 183 14.95 13.01 -12.64
N VAL A 184 14.74 12.23 -13.69
CA VAL A 184 13.43 12.05 -14.35
C VAL A 184 13.03 10.58 -14.28
N THR A 185 11.79 10.26 -13.87
CA THR A 185 11.40 8.90 -13.42
C THR A 185 10.28 8.23 -14.23
N PRO A 186 10.30 8.24 -15.58
CA PRO A 186 9.19 7.70 -16.36
C PRO A 186 9.02 6.19 -16.17
N SER A 187 7.79 5.69 -16.28
CA SER A 187 7.57 4.27 -16.56
C SER A 187 8.09 3.89 -17.94
N GLU A 188 8.27 2.58 -18.19
CA GLU A 188 8.65 2.08 -19.52
C GLU A 188 7.67 2.55 -20.62
N ALA A 189 6.37 2.64 -20.31
CA ALA A 189 5.36 3.11 -21.25
C ALA A 189 5.46 4.61 -21.52
N GLU A 190 5.69 5.43 -20.49
CA GLU A 190 5.93 6.87 -20.64
C GLU A 190 7.22 7.15 -21.41
N ALA A 191 8.30 6.46 -21.06
CA ALA A 191 9.60 6.63 -21.72
C ALA A 191 9.51 6.31 -23.23
N ARG A 192 8.72 5.31 -23.60
CA ARG A 192 8.41 5.00 -25.01
C ARG A 192 7.65 6.14 -25.68
N GLY A 193 6.63 6.69 -25.02
CA GLY A 193 5.83 7.80 -25.56
C GLY A 193 6.58 9.12 -25.69
N MET A 194 7.66 9.32 -24.92
CA MET A 194 8.49 10.52 -24.98
C MET A 194 9.52 10.50 -26.12
N CYS A 195 9.70 9.36 -26.81
CA CYS A 195 10.67 9.20 -27.87
C CYS A 195 9.99 9.10 -29.24
N GLU A 196 10.47 9.87 -30.22
CA GLU A 196 9.97 9.80 -31.61
C GLU A 196 10.49 8.58 -32.39
N GLU A 197 11.65 8.03 -32.00
CA GLU A 197 12.20 6.84 -32.69
C GLU A 197 11.65 5.56 -32.07
N PRO A 198 11.69 4.43 -32.82
CA PRO A 198 11.28 3.13 -32.31
C PRO A 198 12.00 2.74 -31.02
N TYR A 199 11.21 2.19 -30.10
CA TYR A 199 11.71 1.62 -28.86
C TYR A 199 12.62 0.41 -29.14
N VAL A 200 13.81 0.41 -28.55
CA VAL A 200 14.79 -0.69 -28.69
C VAL A 200 14.99 -1.41 -27.36
N SER A 201 15.36 -0.67 -26.32
CA SER A 201 15.58 -1.21 -24.97
C SER A 201 15.43 -0.11 -23.92
N PRO A 202 15.21 -0.45 -22.63
CA PRO A 202 15.19 0.54 -21.57
C PRO A 202 16.50 1.34 -21.50
N GLU A 203 17.63 0.66 -21.67
CA GLU A 203 18.97 1.26 -21.60
C GLU A 203 19.16 2.34 -22.68
N ARG A 204 18.87 2.01 -23.95
CA ARG A 204 19.02 2.96 -25.07
C ARG A 204 18.08 4.14 -24.91
N THR A 205 16.86 3.87 -24.43
CA THR A 205 15.83 4.89 -24.20
C THR A 205 16.24 5.83 -23.06
N ALA A 206 16.71 5.30 -21.92
CA ALA A 206 17.15 6.10 -20.78
C ALA A 206 18.30 7.05 -21.16
N ARG A 207 19.33 6.53 -21.86
CA ARG A 207 20.45 7.37 -22.34
C ARG A 207 20.00 8.46 -23.31
N ARG A 208 19.04 8.14 -24.18
CA ARG A 208 18.49 9.11 -25.11
C ARG A 208 17.76 10.22 -24.35
N LEU A 209 16.85 9.84 -23.45
CA LEU A 209 16.08 10.80 -22.64
C LEU A 209 16.99 11.72 -21.81
N VAL A 210 18.11 11.24 -21.28
CA VAL A 210 19.11 12.10 -20.61
C VAL A 210 19.56 13.24 -21.53
N ARG A 211 19.83 12.96 -22.82
CA ARG A 211 20.25 13.96 -23.79
C ARG A 211 19.10 14.85 -24.26
N ASP A 212 17.98 14.25 -24.65
CA ASP A 212 16.84 14.94 -25.26
C ASP A 212 16.16 15.90 -24.25
N LEU A 213 16.11 15.50 -22.97
CA LEU A 213 15.55 16.32 -21.89
C LEU A 213 16.57 17.24 -21.23
N ASP A 214 17.86 17.10 -21.54
CA ASP A 214 18.96 17.79 -20.85
C ASP A 214 18.86 17.59 -19.33
N ALA A 215 18.63 16.35 -18.89
CA ALA A 215 18.56 15.96 -17.47
C ALA A 215 19.93 15.46 -16.96
N GLU A 216 20.16 15.50 -15.66
CA GLU A 216 21.34 14.88 -15.05
C GLU A 216 21.24 13.35 -15.01
N ALA A 217 20.03 12.83 -14.82
CA ALA A 217 19.75 11.41 -14.87
C ALA A 217 18.31 11.08 -15.25
N VAL A 218 18.12 9.88 -15.79
CA VAL A 218 16.81 9.28 -16.07
C VAL A 218 16.79 7.87 -15.49
N ALA A 219 15.76 7.56 -14.69
CA ALA A 219 15.48 6.22 -14.18
C ALA A 219 14.16 5.73 -14.75
N ILE A 220 14.22 4.81 -15.71
CA ILE A 220 13.01 4.18 -16.26
C ILE A 220 12.56 3.07 -15.30
N THR A 221 11.34 3.17 -14.74
CA THR A 221 10.80 2.12 -13.89
C THR A 221 10.27 0.94 -14.72
N LEU A 222 10.62 -0.29 -14.32
CA LEU A 222 10.40 -1.54 -15.06
C LEU A 222 9.57 -2.57 -14.27
N GLY A 223 8.78 -2.11 -13.29
CA GLY A 223 7.96 -2.97 -12.43
C GLY A 223 8.83 -3.91 -11.58
N GLU A 224 8.52 -5.20 -11.62
CA GLU A 224 9.24 -6.26 -10.89
C GLU A 224 10.73 -6.39 -11.26
N ARG A 225 11.16 -5.79 -12.38
CA ARG A 225 12.58 -5.77 -12.81
C ARG A 225 13.38 -4.62 -12.18
N GLY A 226 12.74 -3.75 -11.40
CA GLY A 226 13.36 -2.60 -10.76
C GLY A 226 13.37 -1.38 -11.68
N ALA A 227 14.54 -0.76 -11.89
CA ALA A 227 14.70 0.41 -12.74
C ALA A 227 15.91 0.31 -13.67
N MET A 228 15.91 1.06 -14.77
CA MET A 228 17.06 1.27 -15.63
C MET A 228 17.53 2.72 -15.48
N LEU A 229 18.71 2.91 -14.90
CA LEU A 229 19.29 4.23 -14.66
C LEU A 229 20.28 4.59 -15.78
N ALA A 230 20.21 5.81 -16.29
CA ALA A 230 21.25 6.44 -17.09
C ALA A 230 21.54 7.85 -16.55
N ARG A 231 22.82 8.23 -16.52
CA ARG A 231 23.30 9.55 -16.09
C ARG A 231 24.00 10.29 -17.22
N ARG A 232 24.02 11.61 -17.11
CA ARG A 232 24.90 12.49 -17.89
C ARG A 232 26.35 12.03 -17.70
N GLY A 233 27.13 11.98 -18.78
CA GLY A 233 28.50 11.47 -18.75
C GLY A 233 28.63 9.95 -18.86
N GLY A 234 27.53 9.20 -19.02
CA GLY A 234 27.56 7.84 -19.56
C GLY A 234 27.65 6.70 -18.54
N ARG A 235 27.47 6.96 -17.23
CA ARG A 235 27.18 5.88 -16.27
C ARG A 235 25.73 5.45 -16.42
N PHE A 236 25.48 4.14 -16.55
CA PHE A 236 24.15 3.57 -16.65
C PHE A 236 24.17 2.12 -16.16
N GLY A 237 23.01 1.59 -15.79
CA GLY A 237 22.87 0.20 -15.41
C GLY A 237 21.49 -0.13 -14.84
N PRO A 238 21.15 -1.43 -14.79
CA PRO A 238 19.95 -1.88 -14.10
C PRO A 238 20.12 -1.70 -12.58
N VAL A 239 19.04 -1.30 -11.92
CA VAL A 239 18.90 -1.25 -10.47
C VAL A 239 17.79 -2.25 -10.12
N PRO A 240 18.14 -3.49 -9.74
CA PRO A 240 17.16 -4.55 -9.52
C PRO A 240 16.33 -4.29 -8.26
N VAL A 241 15.14 -4.87 -8.21
CA VAL A 241 14.40 -4.97 -6.93
C VAL A 241 15.19 -5.82 -5.94
N PRO A 242 15.13 -5.52 -4.62
CA PRO A 242 15.77 -6.36 -3.61
C PRO A 242 15.18 -7.77 -3.59
N HIS A 243 13.88 -7.90 -3.89
CA HIS A 243 13.13 -9.14 -4.03
C HIS A 243 11.82 -8.88 -4.77
N VAL A 244 11.19 -9.95 -5.27
CA VAL A 244 9.89 -9.86 -5.93
C VAL A 244 8.81 -9.68 -4.86
N ALA A 245 8.13 -8.54 -4.90
CA ALA A 245 7.04 -8.24 -3.97
C ALA A 245 5.89 -9.24 -4.12
N SER A 246 5.38 -9.75 -3.00
CA SER A 246 4.23 -10.66 -3.00
C SER A 246 2.86 -9.96 -3.11
N GLY A 247 2.84 -8.64 -3.05
CA GLY A 247 1.61 -7.84 -3.12
C GLY A 247 1.01 -7.78 -4.53
N THR A 248 -0.30 -7.57 -4.61
CA THR A 248 -1.05 -7.57 -5.87
C THR A 248 -1.35 -6.17 -6.42
N ASP A 249 -1.18 -5.12 -5.62
CA ASP A 249 -1.46 -3.74 -6.03
C ASP A 249 -0.17 -2.94 -6.24
N ALA A 250 0.21 -2.76 -7.50
CA ALA A 250 1.31 -1.89 -7.91
C ALA A 250 0.89 -0.42 -8.11
N CYS A 251 -0.38 -0.08 -7.90
CA CYS A 251 -0.88 1.28 -8.05
C CYS A 251 -0.20 2.21 -7.03
N GLY A 252 0.42 3.28 -7.52
CA GLY A 252 1.18 4.22 -6.69
C GLY A 252 2.63 3.85 -6.44
N ALA A 253 3.13 2.72 -6.99
CA ALA A 253 4.54 2.36 -6.85
C ALA A 253 5.47 3.40 -7.51
N GLY A 254 5.04 4.02 -8.61
CA GLY A 254 5.74 5.15 -9.24
C GLY A 254 5.78 6.39 -8.34
N ASP A 255 4.64 6.76 -7.75
CA ASP A 255 4.57 7.86 -6.77
C ASP A 255 5.52 7.63 -5.59
N ARG A 256 5.52 6.41 -5.04
CA ARG A 256 6.43 6.01 -3.95
C ARG A 256 7.88 6.11 -4.39
N PHE A 257 8.21 5.61 -5.57
CA PHE A 257 9.55 5.65 -6.15
C PHE A 257 10.04 7.10 -6.28
N ALA A 258 9.25 7.96 -6.91
CA ALA A 258 9.63 9.35 -7.16
C ALA A 258 9.79 10.15 -5.85
N ALA A 259 8.89 9.96 -4.88
CA ALA A 259 8.99 10.55 -3.56
C ALA A 259 10.24 10.09 -2.80
N ALA A 260 10.51 8.78 -2.76
CA ALA A 260 11.68 8.23 -2.09
C ALA A 260 12.99 8.68 -2.76
N ALA A 261 13.02 8.80 -4.08
CA ALA A 261 14.17 9.32 -4.81
C ALA A 261 14.44 10.81 -4.47
N ALA A 262 13.39 11.63 -4.42
CA ALA A 262 13.51 13.05 -4.07
C ALA A 262 14.02 13.23 -2.63
N LEU A 263 13.51 12.45 -1.68
CA LEU A 263 13.97 12.45 -0.29
C LEU A 263 15.45 12.04 -0.18
N ALA A 264 15.84 10.94 -0.84
CA ALA A 264 17.23 10.49 -0.80
C ALA A 264 18.20 11.54 -1.39
N LEU A 265 17.80 12.23 -2.45
CA LEU A 265 18.60 13.33 -3.01
C LEU A 265 18.64 14.55 -2.08
N ALA A 266 17.55 14.86 -1.37
CA ALA A 266 17.52 15.91 -0.36
C ALA A 266 18.52 15.63 0.79
N ASP A 267 18.68 14.35 1.15
CA ASP A 267 19.65 13.86 2.14
C ASP A 267 21.10 13.83 1.62
N GLY A 268 21.34 14.24 0.37
CA GLY A 268 22.66 14.30 -0.25
C GLY A 268 23.17 12.97 -0.78
N ALA A 269 22.29 11.97 -0.96
CA ALA A 269 22.67 10.71 -1.57
C ALA A 269 23.12 10.89 -3.03
N SER A 270 23.97 9.98 -3.51
CA SER A 270 24.27 9.89 -4.94
C SER A 270 23.02 9.53 -5.73
N THR A 271 22.96 9.85 -7.03
CA THR A 271 21.81 9.48 -7.87
C THR A 271 21.59 7.96 -7.90
N GLU A 272 22.66 7.18 -7.92
CA GLU A 272 22.62 5.72 -7.89
C GLU A 272 22.00 5.21 -6.59
N ASP A 273 22.45 5.75 -5.45
CA ASP A 273 21.91 5.38 -4.13
C ASP A 273 20.45 5.84 -3.96
N ALA A 274 20.11 7.02 -4.48
CA ALA A 274 18.75 7.53 -4.45
C ALA A 274 17.79 6.62 -5.24
N VAL A 275 18.21 6.18 -6.44
CA VAL A 275 17.42 5.24 -7.26
C VAL A 275 17.34 3.86 -6.59
N ALA A 276 18.43 3.36 -6.00
CA ALA A 276 18.40 2.08 -5.28
C ALA A 276 17.46 2.11 -4.07
N ARG A 277 17.48 3.19 -3.28
CA ARG A 277 16.54 3.42 -2.18
C ARG A 277 15.10 3.51 -2.70
N ALA A 278 14.87 4.26 -3.78
CA ALA A 278 13.57 4.40 -4.38
C ALA A 278 12.98 3.08 -4.88
N VAL A 279 13.80 2.21 -5.49
CA VAL A 279 13.39 0.84 -5.84
C VAL A 279 12.98 0.06 -4.59
N GLY A 280 13.81 0.07 -3.54
CA GLY A 280 13.51 -0.65 -2.30
C GLY A 280 12.23 -0.18 -1.60
N GLU A 281 12.00 1.13 -1.55
CA GLU A 281 10.81 1.74 -0.97
C GLU A 281 9.55 1.44 -1.80
N ALA A 282 9.65 1.47 -3.13
CA ALA A 282 8.56 1.06 -4.01
C ALA A 282 8.25 -0.43 -3.86
N THR A 283 9.27 -1.29 -3.76
CA THR A 283 9.08 -2.73 -3.49
C THR A 283 8.33 -2.95 -2.19
N ARG A 284 8.78 -2.33 -1.09
CA ARG A 284 8.12 -2.45 0.23
C ARG A 284 6.67 -1.97 0.17
N PHE A 285 6.43 -0.84 -0.48
CA PHE A 285 5.07 -0.31 -0.65
C PHE A 285 4.13 -1.29 -1.36
N VAL A 286 4.60 -1.95 -2.43
CA VAL A 286 3.80 -2.98 -3.11
C VAL A 286 3.56 -4.19 -2.20
N GLU A 287 4.56 -4.61 -1.44
CA GLU A 287 4.42 -5.73 -0.48
C GLU A 287 3.41 -5.47 0.63
N GLU A 288 3.33 -4.23 1.11
CA GLU A 288 2.40 -3.80 2.13
C GLU A 288 0.95 -3.68 1.61
N GLY A 289 0.72 -3.94 0.32
CA GLY A 289 -0.59 -3.89 -0.32
C GLY A 289 -0.84 -2.62 -1.13
N GLY A 290 0.22 -1.85 -1.41
CA GLY A 290 0.19 -0.68 -2.27
C GLY A 290 -0.74 0.41 -1.79
N ALA A 291 -1.27 1.18 -2.72
CA ALA A 291 -2.13 2.31 -2.38
C ALA A 291 -3.47 1.84 -1.75
N ALA A 292 -3.89 0.58 -1.91
CA ALA A 292 -5.10 0.04 -1.28
C ALA A 292 -4.95 -0.18 0.24
N ALA A 293 -3.72 -0.34 0.73
CA ALA A 293 -3.45 -0.49 2.17
C ALA A 293 -3.52 0.84 2.95
N LEU A 294 -3.52 1.97 2.25
CA LEU A 294 -3.62 3.31 2.83
C LEU A 294 -5.08 3.60 3.23
N ARG A 295 -5.51 3.09 4.38
CA ARG A 295 -6.80 3.47 4.98
C ARG A 295 -6.66 4.78 5.74
N LEU A 296 -7.19 5.86 5.17
CA LEU A 296 -7.33 7.15 5.85
C LEU A 296 -8.74 7.26 6.43
N HIS A 297 -8.84 7.60 7.73
CA HIS A 297 -10.13 7.85 8.37
C HIS A 297 -10.56 9.29 8.13
N HIS A 298 -11.70 9.48 7.46
CA HIS A 298 -12.31 10.80 7.33
C HIS A 298 -13.15 11.12 8.59
N SER A 299 -12.77 12.16 9.31
CA SER A 299 -13.59 12.81 10.33
C SER A 299 -14.77 13.56 9.69
N GLY A 300 -15.80 12.86 9.20
CA GLY A 300 -16.92 13.59 8.56
C GLY A 300 -18.13 12.79 8.06
N GLN A 301 -18.06 11.47 7.92
CA GLN A 301 -19.23 10.69 7.49
C GLN A 301 -20.09 10.27 8.69
N HIS A 302 -21.12 11.06 8.93
CA HIS A 302 -22.24 10.77 9.82
C HIS A 302 -22.90 9.43 9.41
N ARG A 303 -22.59 8.34 10.13
CA ARG A 303 -23.50 7.18 10.21
C ARG A 303 -24.54 7.48 11.29
N PRO A 304 -25.86 7.39 11.03
CA PRO A 304 -26.83 7.38 12.10
C PRO A 304 -26.76 6.02 12.77
N GLY A 305 -26.25 5.97 14.01
CA GLY A 305 -26.43 4.81 14.88
C GLY A 305 -25.17 4.40 15.66
N ARG A 306 -25.24 4.68 16.96
CA ARG A 306 -24.44 4.15 18.09
C ARG A 306 -23.01 4.69 18.22
N HIS A 307 -22.92 5.69 19.10
CA HIS A 307 -21.70 6.10 19.77
C HIS A 307 -21.04 4.92 20.53
N CYS A 308 -19.78 4.64 20.19
CA CYS A 308 -18.77 4.21 21.14
C CYS A 308 -17.54 5.13 20.93
N PRO A 309 -16.84 5.56 21.99
CA PRO A 309 -15.70 6.47 21.86
C PRO A 309 -14.56 5.78 21.09
N ALA A 310 -13.89 6.56 20.24
CA ALA A 310 -12.82 6.12 19.37
C ALA A 310 -11.66 5.48 20.15
N ALA A 311 -11.33 4.23 19.82
CA ALA A 311 -10.12 3.58 20.29
C ALA A 311 -8.92 4.08 19.46
N GLU A 312 -7.88 4.54 20.16
CA GLU A 312 -6.55 4.80 19.61
C GLU A 312 -6.00 3.55 18.89
N PRO A 313 -5.08 3.70 17.91
CA PRO A 313 -4.43 2.55 17.29
C PRO A 313 -3.81 1.64 18.36
N PRO A 314 -3.94 0.30 18.24
CA PRO A 314 -3.46 -0.60 19.28
C PRO A 314 -1.95 -0.45 19.41
N VAL A 315 -1.53 -0.04 20.61
CA VAL A 315 -0.14 -0.09 21.08
C VAL A 315 0.35 -1.53 20.86
N PRO A 316 1.55 -1.78 20.29
CA PRO A 316 2.07 -3.14 20.18
C PRO A 316 2.05 -3.82 21.55
N PHE A 317 1.43 -5.01 21.63
CA PHE A 317 1.30 -5.76 22.87
C PHE A 317 2.70 -6.03 23.45
N ALA A 318 2.83 -5.96 24.77
CA ALA A 318 4.11 -6.20 25.43
C ALA A 318 4.68 -7.57 25.01
N PRO A 319 6.00 -7.68 24.75
CA PRO A 319 6.63 -8.96 24.44
C PRO A 319 6.32 -9.99 25.54
N GLY A 320 5.61 -11.05 25.19
CA GLY A 320 5.21 -12.10 26.13
C GLY A 320 3.81 -11.99 26.73
N ALA A 321 2.98 -11.03 26.28
CA ALA A 321 1.57 -10.98 26.63
C ALA A 321 0.87 -12.32 26.31
N SER A 322 0.04 -12.79 27.23
CA SER A 322 -0.75 -14.01 27.02
C SER A 322 -1.85 -13.77 25.98
N ALA A 323 -2.26 -14.83 25.29
CA ALA A 323 -3.35 -14.77 24.33
C ALA A 323 -4.66 -14.20 24.92
N PHE A 324 -4.91 -14.44 26.21
CA PHE A 324 -6.10 -13.95 26.91
C PHE A 324 -6.00 -12.47 27.26
N GLU A 325 -4.80 -11.95 27.56
CA GLU A 325 -4.57 -10.51 27.74
C GLU A 325 -4.74 -9.76 26.42
N VAL A 326 -4.21 -10.30 25.32
CA VAL A 326 -4.43 -9.75 23.98
C VAL A 326 -5.91 -9.74 23.64
N ALA A 327 -6.62 -10.85 23.87
CA ALA A 327 -8.07 -10.93 23.64
C ALA A 327 -8.86 -9.92 24.47
N ALA A 328 -8.54 -9.79 25.76
CA ALA A 328 -9.19 -8.83 26.65
C ALA A 328 -8.95 -7.37 26.21
N ALA A 329 -7.71 -7.04 25.83
CA ALA A 329 -7.35 -5.71 25.36
C ALA A 329 -8.05 -5.34 24.05
N VAL A 330 -8.07 -6.25 23.07
CA VAL A 330 -8.77 -6.06 21.79
C VAL A 330 -10.26 -5.84 22.02
N ARG A 331 -10.88 -6.65 22.89
CA ARG A 331 -12.30 -6.52 23.21
C ARG A 331 -12.61 -5.22 23.96
N ALA A 332 -11.75 -4.80 24.89
CA ALA A 332 -11.89 -3.53 25.60
C ALA A 332 -11.80 -2.33 24.65
N ALA A 333 -11.00 -2.43 23.58
CA ALA A 333 -10.88 -1.44 22.53
C ALA A 333 -12.00 -1.52 21.47
N GLY A 334 -12.92 -2.49 21.56
CA GLY A 334 -13.96 -2.71 20.54
C GLY A 334 -13.41 -3.22 19.21
N GLY A 335 -12.18 -3.75 19.19
CA GLY A 335 -11.54 -4.35 18.03
C GLY A 335 -11.98 -5.80 17.79
N ARG A 336 -11.56 -6.34 16.65
CA ARG A 336 -11.91 -7.67 16.15
C ARG A 336 -10.77 -8.66 16.39
N LEU A 337 -11.01 -9.66 17.22
CA LEU A 337 -10.07 -10.72 17.55
C LEU A 337 -10.15 -11.87 16.53
N ILE A 338 -9.06 -12.12 15.84
CA ILE A 338 -8.93 -13.25 14.92
C ILE A 338 -8.16 -14.37 15.61
N ALA A 339 -8.61 -15.60 15.44
CA ALA A 339 -7.86 -16.77 15.88
C ALA A 339 -7.77 -17.84 14.80
N THR A 340 -6.71 -18.63 14.85
CA THR A 340 -6.55 -19.82 14.00
C THR A 340 -5.87 -20.93 14.78
N GLY A 341 -6.14 -22.17 14.42
CA GLY A 341 -5.65 -23.34 15.15
C GLY A 341 -5.01 -24.40 14.27
N GLY A 342 -3.90 -24.99 14.75
CA GLY A 342 -3.26 -26.10 14.07
C GLY A 342 -2.01 -26.66 14.75
N CYS A 343 -1.45 -27.72 14.17
CA CYS A 343 -0.26 -28.37 14.70
C CYS A 343 1.02 -27.55 14.45
N PHE A 344 1.11 -26.84 13.32
CA PHE A 344 2.28 -26.06 12.90
C PHE A 344 3.62 -26.82 13.03
N ASP A 345 3.60 -28.11 12.72
CA ASP A 345 4.72 -29.03 13.00
C ASP A 345 5.98 -28.67 12.21
N LEU A 346 5.87 -28.57 10.88
CA LEU A 346 6.88 -27.89 10.06
C LEU A 346 6.20 -26.71 9.37
N LEU A 347 6.62 -25.50 9.74
CA LEU A 347 6.20 -24.28 9.10
C LEU A 347 6.73 -24.22 7.67
N HIS A 348 5.90 -23.70 6.78
CA HIS A 348 6.22 -23.52 5.36
C HIS A 348 5.46 -22.31 4.84
N ALA A 349 5.76 -21.89 3.60
CA ALA A 349 5.17 -20.70 2.98
C ALA A 349 3.63 -20.68 3.04
N GLY A 350 2.98 -21.84 2.86
CA GLY A 350 1.52 -21.97 3.03
C GLY A 350 0.99 -21.54 4.42
N HIS A 351 1.66 -21.92 5.52
CA HIS A 351 1.27 -21.48 6.87
C HIS A 351 1.49 -19.98 7.06
N VAL A 352 2.62 -19.44 6.57
CA VAL A 352 2.91 -18.00 6.66
C VAL A 352 1.87 -17.18 5.89
N SER A 353 1.49 -17.63 4.70
CA SER A 353 0.43 -17.02 3.89
C SER A 353 -0.92 -17.08 4.59
N LEU A 354 -1.30 -18.23 5.17
CA LEU A 354 -2.52 -18.38 5.95
C LEU A 354 -2.56 -17.41 7.13
N LEU A 355 -1.48 -17.34 7.91
CA LEU A 355 -1.38 -16.46 9.09
C LEU A 355 -1.46 -14.98 8.71
N ARG A 356 -0.75 -14.55 7.65
CA ARG A 356 -0.84 -13.16 7.15
C ARG A 356 -2.25 -12.80 6.71
N ARG A 357 -2.92 -13.71 5.99
CA ARG A 357 -4.30 -13.49 5.53
C ARG A 357 -5.29 -13.51 6.69
N ALA A 358 -5.09 -14.37 7.69
CA ALA A 358 -5.88 -14.38 8.92
C ALA A 358 -5.73 -13.05 9.66
N ARG A 359 -4.50 -12.57 9.85
CA ARG A 359 -4.22 -11.30 10.53
C ARG A 359 -4.89 -10.09 9.87
N ALA A 360 -5.06 -10.12 8.54
CA ALA A 360 -5.72 -9.04 7.79
C ALA A 360 -7.24 -8.95 8.00
N LEU A 361 -7.87 -9.95 8.64
CA LEU A 361 -9.32 -9.99 8.87
C LEU A 361 -9.76 -9.21 10.13
N GLY A 362 -8.82 -8.76 10.98
CA GLY A 362 -9.13 -8.05 12.21
C GLY A 362 -7.93 -7.35 12.83
N ASP A 363 -8.04 -7.01 14.11
CA ASP A 363 -7.13 -6.11 14.81
C ASP A 363 -6.01 -6.85 15.55
N ALA A 364 -6.21 -8.12 15.89
CA ALA A 364 -5.17 -9.00 16.42
C ALA A 364 -5.36 -10.46 15.97
N LEU A 365 -4.27 -11.21 15.84
CA LEU A 365 -4.24 -12.63 15.55
C LEU A 365 -3.67 -13.43 16.73
N VAL A 366 -4.48 -14.34 17.27
CA VAL A 366 -4.06 -15.37 18.21
C VAL A 366 -3.91 -16.70 17.50
N VAL A 367 -2.75 -17.34 17.61
CA VAL A 367 -2.52 -18.68 17.07
C VAL A 367 -2.64 -19.72 18.18
N CYS A 368 -3.60 -20.63 18.04
CA CYS A 368 -3.82 -21.77 18.93
C CYS A 368 -3.03 -22.99 18.42
N VAL A 369 -2.06 -23.44 19.21
CA VAL A 369 -1.11 -24.50 18.83
C VAL A 369 -1.41 -25.77 19.60
N ASN A 370 -1.51 -26.91 18.91
CA ASN A 370 -1.65 -28.20 19.59
C ASN A 370 -0.38 -28.52 20.39
N SER A 371 -0.56 -29.04 21.61
CA SER A 371 0.54 -29.59 22.40
C SER A 371 1.19 -30.81 21.75
N ASP A 372 2.40 -31.15 22.21
CA ASP A 372 3.11 -32.36 21.73
C ASP A 372 2.27 -33.63 21.95
N ASP A 373 1.60 -33.75 23.10
CA ASP A 373 0.74 -34.90 23.41
C ASP A 373 -0.53 -34.94 22.55
N SER A 374 -1.14 -33.79 22.29
CA SER A 374 -2.30 -33.68 21.37
C SER A 374 -1.91 -34.14 19.97
N ILE A 375 -0.74 -33.72 19.46
CA ILE A 375 -0.26 -34.14 18.14
C ILE A 375 0.06 -35.65 18.11
N ARG A 376 0.66 -36.21 19.17
CA ARG A 376 0.95 -37.65 19.27
C ARG A 376 -0.33 -38.49 19.18
N ARG A 377 -1.40 -38.06 19.86
CA ARG A 377 -2.71 -38.74 19.77
C ARG A 377 -3.34 -38.59 18.38
N LEU A 378 -3.25 -37.41 17.77
CA LEU A 378 -3.87 -37.11 16.48
C LEU A 378 -3.15 -37.76 15.27
N LYS A 379 -1.81 -37.80 15.30
CA LYS A 379 -0.96 -38.16 14.14
C LYS A 379 -0.03 -39.36 14.39
N GLY A 380 -0.02 -39.90 15.60
CA GLY A 380 0.81 -41.05 16.00
C GLY A 380 2.09 -40.67 16.75
N PRO A 381 2.78 -41.66 17.33
CA PRO A 381 3.89 -41.43 18.28
C PRO A 381 5.15 -40.81 17.65
N SER A 382 5.26 -40.83 16.32
CA SER A 382 6.39 -40.25 15.57
C SER A 382 6.23 -38.76 15.25
N ARG A 383 5.19 -38.11 15.79
CA ARG A 383 4.86 -36.70 15.60
C ARG A 383 4.57 -36.06 16.97
N PRO A 384 4.89 -34.78 17.21
CA PRO A 384 5.49 -33.83 16.24
C PRO A 384 6.99 -34.06 16.03
N LEU A 385 7.53 -33.49 14.94
CA LEU A 385 8.97 -33.45 14.68
C LEU A 385 9.64 -32.27 15.38
N VAL A 386 8.93 -31.15 15.48
CA VAL A 386 9.39 -29.93 16.15
C VAL A 386 8.66 -29.80 17.49
N SER A 387 9.41 -29.57 18.56
CA SER A 387 8.85 -29.48 19.91
C SER A 387 7.84 -28.34 20.03
N GLU A 388 6.89 -28.47 20.94
CA GLU A 388 5.91 -27.42 21.26
C GLU A 388 6.58 -26.06 21.50
N ARG A 389 7.65 -26.05 22.30
CA ARG A 389 8.41 -24.85 22.62
C ARG A 389 8.92 -24.16 21.36
N ASP A 390 9.56 -24.91 20.48
CA ASP A 390 10.18 -24.34 19.27
C ASP A 390 9.11 -23.85 18.28
N ARG A 391 7.98 -24.58 18.15
CA ARG A 391 6.85 -24.16 17.31
C ARG A 391 6.26 -22.83 17.78
N VAL A 392 6.07 -22.68 19.10
CA VAL A 392 5.58 -21.43 19.71
C VAL A 392 6.58 -20.30 19.48
N GLU A 393 7.88 -20.55 19.64
CA GLU A 393 8.93 -19.53 19.45
C GLU A 393 8.97 -19.02 18.00
N VAL A 394 8.94 -19.91 17.02
CA VAL A 394 8.91 -19.51 15.60
C VAL A 394 7.64 -18.75 15.25
N LEU A 395 6.47 -19.18 15.76
CA LEU A 395 5.21 -18.47 15.52
C LEU A 395 5.20 -17.07 16.12
N ARG A 396 5.75 -16.89 17.34
CA ARG A 396 5.88 -15.57 17.97
C ARG A 396 6.83 -14.64 17.23
N ALA A 397 7.81 -15.17 16.51
CA ALA A 397 8.72 -14.39 15.69
C ALA A 397 8.06 -13.86 14.40
N LEU A 398 6.87 -14.35 14.02
CA LEU A 398 6.15 -13.86 12.85
C LEU A 398 5.42 -12.56 13.20
N GLY A 399 5.79 -11.45 12.56
CA GLY A 399 5.18 -10.12 12.83
C GLY A 399 3.68 -10.00 12.53
N CYS A 400 3.03 -11.05 12.04
CA CYS A 400 1.57 -11.12 11.87
C CYS A 400 0.85 -11.87 13.01
N VAL A 401 1.57 -12.38 14.00
CA VAL A 401 1.03 -13.14 15.13
C VAL A 401 1.18 -12.30 16.40
N ASP A 402 0.06 -11.89 16.98
CA ASP A 402 0.04 -11.02 18.17
C ASP A 402 0.18 -11.83 19.46
N ALA A 403 -0.35 -13.07 19.50
CA ALA A 403 -0.10 -14.01 20.59
C ALA A 403 -0.22 -15.46 20.15
N VAL A 404 0.37 -16.35 20.94
CA VAL A 404 0.29 -17.81 20.76
C VAL A 404 -0.18 -18.43 22.05
N THR A 405 -1.15 -19.34 21.96
CA THR A 405 -1.62 -20.18 23.08
C THR A 405 -1.51 -21.65 22.72
N VAL A 406 -1.19 -22.48 23.70
CA VAL A 406 -1.13 -23.95 23.53
C VAL A 406 -2.41 -24.56 24.11
N PHE A 407 -2.92 -25.60 23.46
CA PHE A 407 -4.04 -26.38 23.96
C PHE A 407 -3.73 -27.90 23.92
N GLY A 408 -4.23 -28.61 24.92
CA GLY A 408 -3.91 -30.01 25.21
C GLY A 408 -4.92 -31.01 24.66
N GLU A 409 -6.10 -30.52 24.31
CA GLU A 409 -7.29 -31.29 23.97
C GLU A 409 -7.22 -31.82 22.53
N ASP A 410 -8.14 -32.72 22.18
CA ASP A 410 -8.22 -33.31 20.83
C ASP A 410 -8.87 -32.36 19.81
N THR A 411 -9.67 -31.40 20.29
CA THR A 411 -10.27 -30.33 19.49
C THR A 411 -9.98 -28.96 20.13
N PRO A 412 -9.94 -27.87 19.35
CA PRO A 412 -9.71 -26.53 19.90
C PRO A 412 -10.96 -25.92 20.57
N SER A 413 -12.01 -26.70 20.82
CA SER A 413 -13.32 -26.18 21.27
C SER A 413 -13.21 -25.38 22.58
N GLU A 414 -12.50 -25.91 23.58
CA GLU A 414 -12.36 -25.25 24.88
C GLU A 414 -11.57 -23.94 24.80
N VAL A 415 -10.48 -23.92 24.01
CA VAL A 415 -9.69 -22.70 23.83
C VAL A 415 -10.47 -21.65 23.05
N ILE A 416 -11.30 -22.05 22.08
CA ILE A 416 -12.19 -21.13 21.35
C ILE A 416 -13.24 -20.53 22.29
N GLU A 417 -13.89 -21.35 23.11
CA GLU A 417 -14.91 -20.89 24.06
C GLU A 417 -14.34 -19.97 25.14
N ARG A 418 -13.07 -20.12 25.50
CA ARG A 418 -12.39 -19.23 26.45
C ARG A 418 -11.89 -17.94 25.80
N LEU A 419 -11.40 -18.03 24.57
CA LEU A 419 -10.85 -16.88 23.85
C LEU A 419 -11.98 -15.99 23.29
N CYS A 420 -13.09 -16.59 22.90
CA CYS A 420 -14.19 -16.02 22.14
C CYS A 420 -13.70 -15.14 20.97
N PRO A 421 -13.08 -15.75 19.94
CA PRO A 421 -12.66 -15.00 18.76
C PRO A 421 -13.87 -14.56 17.93
N ASP A 422 -13.80 -13.37 17.35
CA ASP A 422 -14.80 -12.88 16.41
C ASP A 422 -14.73 -13.65 15.08
N VAL A 423 -13.53 -14.08 14.70
CA VAL A 423 -13.30 -14.91 13.51
C VAL A 423 -12.37 -16.07 13.83
N TRP A 424 -12.79 -17.27 13.48
CA TRP A 424 -11.95 -18.46 13.46
C TRP A 424 -11.53 -18.81 12.03
N VAL A 425 -10.24 -18.74 11.75
CA VAL A 425 -9.70 -18.95 10.40
C VAL A 425 -9.18 -20.38 10.24
N LYS A 426 -9.56 -21.04 9.15
CA LYS A 426 -9.02 -22.34 8.75
C LYS A 426 -8.44 -22.29 7.33
N GLY A 427 -7.33 -22.98 7.11
CA GLY A 427 -6.80 -23.22 5.76
C GLY A 427 -7.22 -24.60 5.25
N GLY A 428 -7.78 -24.68 4.04
CA GLY A 428 -8.08 -25.95 3.37
C GLY A 428 -9.36 -25.92 2.53
N ASP A 429 -9.68 -27.07 1.95
CA ASP A 429 -10.93 -27.34 1.21
C ASP A 429 -12.00 -27.97 2.12
N TYR A 430 -12.13 -27.45 3.35
CA TYR A 430 -13.12 -27.94 4.31
C TYR A 430 -14.50 -27.31 4.02
N ASP A 431 -15.58 -28.11 4.07
CA ASP A 431 -16.96 -27.57 4.19
C ASP A 431 -17.20 -27.21 5.67
N GLU A 432 -17.84 -26.08 5.95
CA GLU A 432 -18.26 -25.65 7.31
C GLU A 432 -18.95 -26.77 8.10
N ARG A 433 -19.65 -27.68 7.42
CA ARG A 433 -20.36 -28.83 8.02
C ARG A 433 -19.47 -29.96 8.52
N SER A 434 -18.17 -29.94 8.19
CA SER A 434 -17.21 -31.00 8.53
C SER A 434 -16.27 -30.66 9.68
N MET A 435 -16.41 -29.47 10.30
CA MET A 435 -15.49 -28.98 11.33
C MET A 435 -16.08 -29.13 12.74
N PRO A 436 -15.47 -29.95 13.62
CA PRO A 436 -15.87 -30.10 15.03
C PRO A 436 -15.87 -28.77 15.80
N GLU A 437 -14.97 -27.86 15.44
CA GLU A 437 -14.83 -26.55 16.09
C GLU A 437 -15.90 -25.51 15.70
N ALA A 438 -16.66 -25.71 14.61
CA ALA A 438 -17.60 -24.71 14.12
C ALA A 438 -18.73 -24.42 15.12
N GLU A 439 -19.15 -25.42 15.90
CA GLU A 439 -20.15 -25.23 16.95
C GLU A 439 -19.60 -24.42 18.13
N ALA A 440 -18.34 -24.61 18.52
CA ALA A 440 -17.70 -23.84 19.56
C ALA A 440 -17.56 -22.37 19.17
N VAL A 441 -17.19 -22.09 17.91
CA VAL A 441 -17.10 -20.72 17.37
C VAL A 441 -18.47 -20.04 17.38
N ARG A 442 -19.53 -20.74 16.94
CA ARG A 442 -20.90 -20.21 16.98
C ARG A 442 -21.39 -19.94 18.40
N ARG A 443 -21.11 -20.85 19.35
CA ARG A 443 -21.45 -20.67 20.78
C ARG A 443 -20.71 -19.47 21.39
N ALA A 444 -19.50 -19.20 20.94
CA ALA A 444 -18.71 -18.03 21.32
C ALA A 444 -19.15 -16.73 20.59
N GLY A 445 -20.09 -16.80 19.64
CA GLY A 445 -20.58 -15.67 18.87
C GLY A 445 -19.71 -15.24 17.68
N GLY A 446 -18.71 -16.05 17.31
CA GLY A 446 -17.81 -15.78 16.20
C GLY A 446 -18.27 -16.39 14.87
N GLU A 447 -17.60 -16.02 13.78
CA GLU A 447 -17.76 -16.62 12.45
C GLU A 447 -16.56 -17.51 12.09
N VAL A 448 -16.78 -18.49 11.22
CA VAL A 448 -15.70 -19.33 10.68
C VAL A 448 -15.38 -18.87 9.26
N VAL A 449 -14.10 -18.63 8.97
CA VAL A 449 -13.63 -18.23 7.64
C VAL A 449 -12.65 -19.26 7.11
N ILE A 450 -12.96 -19.84 5.95
CA ILE A 450 -12.10 -20.77 5.24
C ILE A 450 -11.31 -20.02 4.17
N LEU A 451 -9.98 -20.06 4.28
CA LEU A 451 -9.09 -19.46 3.29
C LEU A 451 -8.55 -20.55 2.35
N PRO A 452 -8.58 -20.32 1.02
CA PRO A 452 -8.02 -21.26 0.06
C PRO A 452 -6.53 -21.49 0.31
N THR A 453 -6.11 -22.75 0.24
CA THR A 453 -4.71 -23.15 0.40
C THR A 453 -3.88 -22.76 -0.81
N VAL A 454 -2.58 -22.56 -0.60
CA VAL A 454 -1.62 -22.41 -1.69
C VAL A 454 -1.32 -23.81 -2.24
N PRO A 455 -1.55 -24.07 -3.55
CA PRO A 455 -1.26 -25.37 -4.16
C PRO A 455 0.21 -25.78 -3.96
N GLY A 456 0.46 -27.05 -3.66
CA GLY A 456 1.82 -27.63 -3.60
C GLY A 456 2.51 -27.63 -2.24
N TYR A 457 1.91 -27.07 -1.18
CA TYR A 457 2.53 -27.01 0.15
C TYR A 457 1.69 -27.72 1.22
N SER A 458 2.07 -28.95 1.59
CA SER A 458 1.60 -29.59 2.82
C SER A 458 2.76 -30.21 3.58
N THR A 459 2.76 -30.11 4.92
CA THR A 459 3.79 -30.73 5.77
C THR A 459 3.93 -32.23 5.50
N THR A 460 2.83 -32.94 5.22
CA THR A 460 2.85 -34.37 4.86
C THR A 460 3.51 -34.59 3.49
N GLY A 461 3.26 -33.72 2.52
CA GLY A 461 3.88 -33.77 1.20
C GLY A 461 5.38 -33.47 1.23
N LEU A 462 5.83 -32.51 2.04
CA LEU A 462 7.25 -32.19 2.22
C LEU A 462 8.03 -33.36 2.85
N ILE A 463 7.41 -34.08 3.79
CA ILE A 463 8.04 -35.24 4.42
C ILE A 463 8.07 -36.45 3.48
N ALA A 464 7.00 -36.66 2.71
CA ALA A 464 6.97 -37.69 1.68
C ALA A 464 8.06 -37.43 0.61
N ALA A 465 8.22 -36.18 0.18
CA ALA A 465 9.27 -35.78 -0.75
C ALA A 465 10.68 -35.97 -0.17
N ALA A 466 10.91 -35.61 1.10
CA ALA A 466 12.20 -35.82 1.77
C ALA A 466 12.56 -37.31 1.92
N ARG A 467 11.57 -38.17 2.19
CA ARG A 467 11.76 -39.63 2.25
C ARG A 467 11.92 -40.31 0.89
N ALA A 468 11.39 -39.72 -0.19
CA ALA A 468 11.56 -40.21 -1.55
C ALA A 468 12.90 -39.79 -2.18
N ALA A 469 13.56 -38.78 -1.61
CA ALA A 469 14.89 -38.31 -2.01
C ALA A 469 16.05 -38.98 -1.23
N SER A 470 15.73 -39.91 -0.32
CA SER A 470 16.66 -40.79 0.41
C SER A 470 16.53 -42.21 -0.12
#